data_AF-A0A957U0P3-F1
#
_entry.id   AF-A0A957U0P3-F1
#
_cell.length_a   1.000
_cell.length_b   1.000
_cell.length_c   1.000
_cell.angle_alpha   90.00
_cell.angle_beta   90.00
_cell.angle_gamma   90.00
#
_symmetry.space_group_name_H-M   'P 1'
#
loop_
_entity.id
_entity.type
_entity.pdbx_description
1 polymer ?
#
loop_
_entity_poly.entity_id
_entity_poly.type
_entity_poly.pdbx_seq_one_letter_code
_entity_poly.pdbx_strand_id
1 'polypeptide(L)' 'MTSPMITGKTQIVGLIGWPVSHSVSPPMHNAAFAHLGLDWCYVPLPV' A
#
# COMPACT_ATOMS: atom_id res chain seq x y z
N MET A 1 13.94 -0.64 -9.99
CA MET A 1 13.08 -0.36 -8.82
C MET A 1 12.18 -1.57 -8.65
N THR A 2 12.59 -2.51 -7.82
CA THR A 2 11.87 -3.76 -7.58
C THR A 2 10.73 -3.49 -6.61
N SER A 3 9.49 -3.80 -7.01
CA SER A 3 8.37 -3.86 -6.06
C SER A 3 8.73 -4.80 -4.91
N PRO A 4 8.44 -4.44 -3.64
CA PRO A 4 8.71 -5.30 -2.51
C PRO A 4 7.95 -6.62 -2.65
N MET A 5 8.61 -7.73 -2.35
CA MET A 5 8.03 -9.07 -2.39
C MET A 5 7.05 -9.22 -1.21
N ILE A 6 5.78 -9.44 -1.50
CA ILE A 6 4.75 -9.65 -0.47
C ILE A 6 4.89 -11.05 0.12
N THR A 7 4.82 -11.14 1.44
CA THR A 7 4.88 -12.40 2.21
C THR A 7 3.66 -12.55 3.12
N GLY A 8 3.51 -13.70 3.78
CA GLY A 8 2.48 -13.90 4.81
C GLY A 8 2.68 -13.06 6.09
N LYS A 9 3.79 -12.31 6.20
CA LYS A 9 4.09 -11.41 7.32
C LYS A 9 3.88 -9.93 6.98
N THR A 10 3.59 -9.62 5.72
CA THR A 10 3.40 -8.24 5.26
C THR A 10 2.21 -7.60 5.96
N GLN A 11 2.42 -6.42 6.54
CA GLN A 11 1.37 -5.67 7.21
C GLN A 11 0.50 -4.95 6.16
N ILE A 12 -0.82 -5.10 6.26
CA ILE A 12 -1.77 -4.48 5.33
C ILE A 12 -2.28 -3.16 5.91
N VAL A 13 -2.25 -2.10 5.10
CA VAL A 13 -2.82 -0.79 5.41
C VAL A 13 -3.94 -0.50 4.41
N GLY A 14 -5.14 -0.20 4.91
CA GLY A 14 -6.33 0.05 4.09
C GLY A 14 -6.64 1.54 3.94
N LEU A 15 -6.89 1.99 2.70
CA LEU A 15 -7.60 3.24 2.42
C LEU A 15 -9.10 2.96 2.29
N ILE A 16 -9.88 3.44 3.24
CA ILE A 16 -11.32 3.18 3.35
C ILE A 16 -12.11 4.36 2.79
N GLY A 17 -13.08 4.12 1.89
CA GLY A 17 -14.01 5.13 1.37
C GLY A 17 -14.62 4.78 0.01
N TRP A 18 -15.43 5.67 -0.56
CA TRP A 18 -16.07 5.48 -1.87
C TRP A 18 -16.24 6.80 -2.66
N PRO A 19 -15.74 6.92 -3.92
CA PRO A 19 -14.82 6.01 -4.61
C PRO A 19 -13.37 6.24 -4.16
N VAL A 20 -12.57 5.16 -4.08
CA VAL A 20 -11.14 5.23 -3.68
C VAL A 20 -10.16 4.72 -4.74
N SER A 21 -10.67 4.19 -5.87
CA SER A 21 -9.86 3.64 -6.96
C SER A 21 -8.91 4.63 -7.64
N HIS A 22 -9.25 5.93 -7.60
CA HIS A 22 -8.46 7.00 -8.23
C HIS A 22 -7.48 7.67 -7.26
N SER A 23 -7.40 7.19 -6.01
CA SER A 23 -6.51 7.78 -5.02
C SER A 23 -5.04 7.56 -5.40
N VAL A 24 -4.24 8.61 -5.25
CA VAL A 24 -2.77 8.55 -5.37
C VAL A 24 -2.09 8.12 -4.08
N SER A 25 -2.84 7.93 -2.99
CA SER A 25 -2.30 7.50 -1.70
C SER A 25 -1.63 6.12 -1.78
N PRO A 26 -2.17 5.08 -2.47
CA PRO A 26 -1.50 3.79 -2.58
C PRO A 26 -0.09 3.83 -3.19
N PRO A 27 0.14 4.44 -4.38
CA PRO A 27 1.51 4.51 -4.91
C PRO A 27 2.44 5.35 -4.01
N MET A 28 1.94 6.42 -3.40
CA MET A 28 2.74 7.26 -2.47
C MET A 28 3.21 6.48 -1.24
N HIS A 29 2.31 5.78 -0.53
CA HIS A 29 2.66 5.05 0.68
C HIS A 29 3.51 3.82 0.37
N ASN A 30 3.20 3.07 -0.69
CA ASN A 30 4.01 1.91 -1.07
C ASN A 30 5.43 2.30 -1.49
N ALA A 31 5.62 3.46 -2.13
CA ALA A 31 6.96 4.00 -2.40
C ALA A 31 7.71 4.37 -1.11
N ALA A 32 7.03 4.98 -0.14
CA ALA A 32 7.61 5.28 1.16
C ALA A 32 7.99 4.01 1.94
N PHE A 33 7.13 2.98 1.93
CA PHE A 33 7.42 1.69 2.57
C PHE A 33 8.64 1.01 1.95
N ALA A 34 8.74 1.01 0.62
CA ALA A 34 9.90 0.49 -0.08
C ALA A 34 11.18 1.27 0.26
N HIS A 35 11.11 2.60 0.33
CA HIS A 35 12.26 3.45 0.69
C HIS A 35 12.74 3.22 2.13
N LEU A 36 11.80 2.98 3.06
CA LEU A 36 12.08 2.75 4.48
C LEU A 36 12.38 1.28 4.82
N GLY A 37 12.26 0.35 3.86
CA GLY A 37 12.44 -1.08 4.11
C GLY A 37 11.33 -1.70 4.97
N LEU A 38 10.13 -1.12 4.95
CA LEU A 38 8.97 -1.62 5.70
C LEU A 38 8.26 -2.71 4.89
N ASP A 39 8.04 -3.89 5.50
CA ASP A 39 7.26 -5.01 4.92
C ASP A 39 5.74 -4.72 5.01
N TRP A 40 5.31 -3.66 4.34
CA TRP A 40 3.96 -3.09 4.43
C TRP A 40 3.36 -2.92 3.03
N CYS A 41 2.04 -3.09 2.91
CA CYS A 41 1.30 -2.93 1.66
C CYS A 41 0.06 -2.06 1.88
N TYR A 42 -0.02 -0.94 1.16
CA TYR A 42 -1.14 -0.01 1.18
C TYR A 42 -2.13 -0.30 0.05
N VAL A 43 -3.39 -0.58 0.38
CA VAL A 43 -4.44 -1.00 -0.58
C VAL A 43 -5.72 -0.16 -0.45
N PRO A 44 -6.40 0.18 -1.57
CA PRO A 44 -7.73 0.75 -1.54
C PRO A 44 -8.78 -0.31 -1.15
N LEU A 45 -9.65 0.03 -0.21
CA LEU A 45 -10.77 -0.77 0.27
C LEU A 45 -12.08 0.02 0.07
N PRO A 46 -12.78 -0.18 -1.06
CA PRO A 46 -14.08 0.43 -1.27
C PRO A 46 -15.10 -0.18 -0.32
N VAL A 47 -15.66 0.65 0.57
CA VAL A 47 -16.69 0.25 1.56
C VAL A 47 -17.82 1.26 1.61
#